data_AF-A0A2A6M8P9-F1
#
_entry.id   AF-A0A2A6M8P9-F1
#
_cell.length_a   1.000
_cell.length_b   1.000
_cell.length_c   1.000
_cell.angle_alpha   90.00
_cell.angle_beta   90.00
_cell.angle_gamma   90.00
#
_symmetry.space_group_name_H-M   'P 1'
#
loop_
_entity.id
_entity.type
_entity.pdbx_description
1 polymer ?
#
loop_
_entity_poly.entity_id
_entity_poly.type
_entity_poly.pdbx_seq_one_letter_code
_entity_poly.pdbx_strand_id
1 'polypeptide(L)'
;MNALEKRLLAAIAAGHPDRRMEVSVRGQLMRVAPLTWNEIAVAVGVPERDLTDPIAHLVAADSIDSARQSAGFFKRLRGEDDTTFFFATPKGRRLLQGDTPEQGSHEDVSTQRLENVRKITHHLGYYLTRYGYAFSLVSLGSGYDEFATASQIALVTLATDIREAGHDITKLMAFMPHTMAMVDILKDWKDRGMLREDIFQNDARAMVMVATV
;
A
#
# COMPACT_ATOMS: atom_id res chain seq x y z
N MET A 1 -4.50 -19.94 5.67
CA MET A 1 -4.45 -18.56 5.18
C MET A 1 -3.47 -18.52 4.01
N ASN A 2 -3.94 -18.21 2.81
CA ASN A 2 -3.10 -18.11 1.61
C ASN A 2 -2.33 -16.76 1.55
N ALA A 3 -1.43 -16.59 0.59
CA ALA A 3 -0.60 -15.38 0.48
C ALA A 3 -1.42 -14.10 0.25
N LEU A 4 -2.52 -14.19 -0.50
CA LEU A 4 -3.43 -13.08 -0.77
C LEU A 4 -4.19 -12.67 0.51
N GLU A 5 -4.71 -13.62 1.26
CA GLU A 5 -5.39 -13.41 2.54
C GLU A 5 -4.45 -12.80 3.59
N LYS A 6 -3.17 -13.22 3.62
CA LYS A 6 -2.14 -12.59 4.47
C LYS A 6 -1.95 -11.11 4.11
N ARG A 7 -1.78 -10.80 2.82
CA ARG A 7 -1.62 -9.41 2.33
C ARG A 7 -2.87 -8.57 2.60
N LEU A 8 -4.05 -9.14 2.39
CA LEU A 8 -5.32 -8.47 2.61
C LEU A 8 -5.56 -8.18 4.09
N LEU A 9 -5.28 -9.14 4.97
CA LEU A 9 -5.34 -8.95 6.42
C LEU A 9 -4.35 -7.87 6.89
N ALA A 10 -3.13 -7.85 6.35
CA ALA A 10 -2.14 -6.83 6.67
C ALA A 10 -2.60 -5.42 6.26
N ALA A 11 -3.15 -5.26 5.04
CA ALA A 11 -3.70 -4.00 4.57
C ALA A 11 -4.86 -3.50 5.45
N ILE A 12 -5.81 -4.38 5.77
CA ILE A 12 -6.96 -4.05 6.63
C ILE A 12 -6.52 -3.75 8.08
N ALA A 13 -5.47 -4.41 8.58
CA ALA A 13 -4.94 -4.16 9.92
C ALA A 13 -4.19 -2.83 10.02
N ALA A 14 -3.47 -2.44 8.97
CA ALA A 14 -2.85 -1.11 8.86
C ALA A 14 -3.92 -0.02 8.84
N GLY A 15 -5.02 -0.26 8.12
CA GLY A 15 -6.20 0.59 8.13
C GLY A 15 -6.03 1.92 7.40
N HIS A 16 -7.10 2.70 7.33
CA HIS A 16 -7.08 4.00 6.65
C HIS A 16 -6.30 5.05 7.44
N PRO A 17 -5.40 5.85 6.82
CA PRO A 17 -4.55 6.78 7.56
C PRO A 17 -5.33 7.81 8.37
N ASP A 18 -6.33 8.44 7.75
CA ASP A 18 -7.02 9.61 8.34
C ASP A 18 -8.43 9.31 8.87
N ARG A 19 -8.98 8.15 8.51
CA ARG A 19 -10.34 7.78 8.90
C ARG A 19 -10.25 7.06 10.22
N ARG A 20 -10.98 7.57 11.22
CA ARG A 20 -11.24 6.86 12.46
C ARG A 20 -12.74 6.78 12.62
N MET A 21 -13.25 5.57 12.79
CA MET A 21 -14.66 5.31 12.96
C MET A 21 -14.85 4.58 14.29
N GLU A 22 -15.84 5.00 15.06
CA GLU A 22 -16.30 4.22 16.21
C GLU A 22 -17.31 3.19 15.69
N VAL A 23 -17.01 1.92 15.94
CA VAL A 23 -17.86 0.80 15.57
C VAL A 23 -18.18 0.00 16.82
N SER A 24 -19.43 -0.44 16.94
CA SER A 24 -19.79 -1.45 17.94
C SER A 24 -19.57 -2.82 17.35
N VAL A 25 -18.58 -3.54 17.87
CA VAL A 25 -18.25 -4.91 17.48
C VAL A 25 -18.58 -5.79 18.67
N ARG A 26 -19.58 -6.67 18.53
CA ARG A 26 -20.02 -7.59 19.60
C ARG A 26 -20.29 -6.88 20.94
N GLY A 27 -20.87 -5.68 20.88
CA GLY A 27 -21.20 -4.87 22.07
C GLY A 27 -20.04 -4.07 22.64
N GLN A 28 -18.82 -4.16 22.08
CA GLN A 28 -17.70 -3.31 22.44
C GLN A 28 -17.54 -2.17 21.44
N LEU A 29 -17.49 -0.94 21.94
CA LEU A 29 -17.13 0.23 21.13
C LEU A 29 -15.62 0.19 20.86
N MET A 30 -15.28 0.14 19.57
CA MET A 30 -13.91 0.15 19.10
C MET A 30 -13.69 1.33 18.17
N ARG A 31 -12.57 2.02 18.34
CA ARG A 31 -12.12 3.02 17.38
C ARG A 31 -11.20 2.35 16.36
N VAL A 32 -11.70 2.21 15.14
CA VAL A 32 -11.00 1.51 14.05
C VAL A 32 -10.66 2.45 12.91
N ALA A 33 -9.75 2.03 12.06
CA ALA A 33 -9.33 2.75 10.86
C ALA A 33 -9.77 1.97 9.62
N PRO A 34 -11.06 2.03 9.23
CA PRO A 34 -11.58 1.06 8.28
C PRO A 34 -11.30 1.43 6.83
N LEU A 35 -11.11 0.41 5.99
CA LEU A 35 -10.95 0.53 4.54
C LEU A 35 -12.23 0.15 3.80
N THR A 36 -12.46 0.75 2.65
CA THR A 36 -13.50 0.36 1.68
C THR A 36 -12.97 -0.69 0.71
N TRP A 37 -13.86 -1.31 -0.06
CA TRP A 37 -13.49 -2.26 -1.11
C TRP A 37 -12.44 -1.72 -2.08
N ASN A 38 -12.65 -0.52 -2.62
CA ASN A 38 -11.71 0.11 -3.54
C ASN A 38 -10.34 0.37 -2.89
N GLU A 39 -10.34 0.84 -1.64
CA GLU A 39 -9.08 1.08 -0.91
C GLU A 39 -8.31 -0.23 -0.67
N ILE A 40 -8.99 -1.35 -0.41
CA ILE A 40 -8.38 -2.68 -0.28
C ILE A 40 -7.87 -3.15 -1.64
N ALA A 41 -8.64 -2.99 -2.71
CA ALA A 41 -8.24 -3.34 -4.07
C ALA A 41 -6.96 -2.63 -4.50
N VAL A 42 -6.87 -1.33 -4.24
CA VAL A 42 -5.65 -0.54 -4.49
C VAL A 42 -4.50 -1.02 -3.60
N ALA A 43 -4.72 -1.22 -2.29
CA ALA A 43 -3.67 -1.62 -1.36
C ALA A 43 -3.09 -3.02 -1.66
N VAL A 44 -3.92 -3.94 -2.13
CA VAL A 44 -3.53 -5.33 -2.43
C VAL A 44 -3.13 -5.49 -3.92
N GLY A 45 -3.45 -4.52 -4.78
CA GLY A 45 -3.14 -4.55 -6.21
C GLY A 45 -3.93 -5.62 -6.96
N VAL A 46 -5.18 -5.86 -6.56
CA VAL A 46 -6.06 -6.90 -7.09
C VAL A 46 -7.44 -6.31 -7.34
N PRO A 47 -8.12 -6.63 -8.47
CA PRO A 47 -9.47 -6.16 -8.74
C PRO A 47 -10.47 -6.54 -7.65
N GLU A 48 -11.43 -5.67 -7.35
CA GLU A 48 -12.43 -5.88 -6.30
C GLU A 48 -13.19 -7.21 -6.43
N ARG A 49 -13.54 -7.62 -7.66
CA ARG A 49 -14.21 -8.89 -7.94
C ARG A 49 -13.45 -10.12 -7.40
N ASP A 50 -12.12 -10.05 -7.37
CA ASP A 50 -11.25 -11.15 -6.94
C ASP A 50 -10.99 -11.10 -5.42
N LEU A 51 -11.52 -10.09 -4.72
CA LEU A 51 -11.40 -9.93 -3.26
C LEU A 51 -12.56 -10.54 -2.48
N THR A 52 -13.66 -10.89 -3.15
CA THR A 52 -14.89 -11.39 -2.50
C THR A 52 -14.62 -12.63 -1.64
N ASP A 53 -14.02 -13.67 -2.24
CA ASP A 53 -13.77 -14.94 -1.55
C ASP A 53 -12.72 -14.80 -0.43
N PRO A 54 -11.56 -14.13 -0.63
CA PRO A 54 -10.60 -13.88 0.45
C PRO A 54 -11.19 -13.10 1.63
N ILE A 55 -12.03 -12.09 1.37
CA ILE A 55 -12.70 -11.33 2.42
C ILE A 55 -13.68 -12.22 3.18
N ALA A 56 -14.51 -13.00 2.47
CA ALA A 56 -15.45 -13.93 3.09
C ALA A 56 -14.74 -14.94 4.01
N HIS A 57 -13.60 -15.49 3.58
CA HIS A 57 -12.77 -16.39 4.40
C HIS A 57 -12.25 -15.71 5.66
N LEU A 58 -11.75 -14.48 5.56
CA LEU A 58 -11.21 -13.77 6.73
C LEU A 58 -12.31 -13.32 7.70
N VAL A 59 -13.50 -12.99 7.20
CA VAL A 59 -14.69 -12.73 8.04
C VAL A 59 -15.12 -14.02 8.75
N ALA A 60 -15.23 -15.13 8.03
CA ALA A 60 -15.57 -16.43 8.62
C ALA A 60 -14.53 -16.90 9.65
N ALA A 61 -13.26 -16.56 9.45
CA ALA A 61 -12.16 -16.83 10.38
C ALA A 61 -12.13 -15.87 11.59
N ASP A 62 -13.02 -14.88 11.67
CA ASP A 62 -13.05 -13.84 12.70
C ASP A 62 -11.78 -12.96 12.72
N SER A 63 -11.08 -12.87 11.59
CA SER A 63 -9.85 -12.10 11.44
C SER A 63 -10.12 -10.65 11.04
N ILE A 64 -11.19 -10.42 10.29
CA ILE A 64 -11.68 -9.09 9.94
C ILE A 64 -13.18 -9.03 10.22
N ASP A 65 -13.69 -7.82 10.39
CA ASP A 65 -15.12 -7.56 10.51
C ASP A 65 -15.49 -6.38 9.61
N SER A 66 -16.79 -6.17 9.41
CA SER A 66 -17.32 -5.16 8.51
C SER A 66 -18.43 -4.34 9.14
N ALA A 67 -18.50 -3.06 8.76
CA ALA A 67 -19.57 -2.15 9.12
C ALA A 67 -20.14 -1.51 7.86
N ARG A 68 -21.47 -1.43 7.78
CA ARG A 68 -22.16 -0.75 6.67
C ARG A 68 -22.62 0.61 7.13
N GLN A 69 -22.20 1.66 6.44
CA GLN A 69 -22.72 3.00 6.64
C GLN A 69 -23.82 3.25 5.63
N SER A 70 -25.05 3.39 6.12
CA SER A 70 -26.20 3.70 5.28
C SER A 70 -25.99 5.06 4.61
N ALA A 71 -26.16 5.11 3.29
CA ALA A 71 -26.31 6.38 2.60
C ALA A 71 -27.58 7.06 3.13
N GLY A 72 -27.47 8.33 3.54
CA GLY A 72 -28.63 9.12 3.98
C GLY A 72 -29.66 9.27 2.86
N PHE A 73 -30.92 9.53 3.22
CA PHE A 73 -32.04 9.64 2.27
C PHE A 73 -31.74 10.53 1.04
N PHE A 74 -31.13 11.70 1.26
CA PHE A 74 -30.74 12.62 0.18
C PHE A 74 -29.59 12.11 -0.70
N LYS A 75 -28.69 11.28 -0.16
CA LYS A 75 -27.59 10.68 -0.91
C LYS A 75 -28.09 9.55 -1.81
N ARG A 76 -29.04 8.74 -1.31
CA ARG A 76 -29.73 7.73 -2.12
C ARG A 76 -30.50 8.33 -3.29
N LEU A 77 -31.14 9.49 -3.10
CA LEU A 77 -31.81 10.23 -4.19
C LEU A 77 -30.84 10.71 -5.29
N ARG A 78 -29.53 10.83 -4.99
CA ARG A 78 -28.48 11.13 -5.97
C ARG A 78 -27.82 9.87 -6.56
N GLY A 79 -28.30 8.67 -6.19
CA GLY A 79 -27.73 7.41 -6.63
C GLY A 79 -26.47 6.97 -5.88
N GLU A 80 -26.17 7.53 -4.70
CA GLU A 80 -25.09 7.03 -3.85
C GLU A 80 -25.54 5.78 -3.07
N ASP A 81 -24.75 4.71 -3.18
CA ASP A 81 -24.95 3.45 -2.47
C ASP A 81 -24.40 3.47 -1.05
N ASP A 82 -24.86 2.53 -0.23
CA ASP A 82 -24.31 2.31 1.11
C ASP A 82 -22.83 1.91 1.02
N THR A 83 -21.98 2.48 1.88
CA THR A 83 -20.56 2.16 1.90
C THR A 83 -20.28 1.06 2.91
N THR A 84 -19.57 0.01 2.47
CA THR A 84 -19.08 -1.05 3.36
C THR A 84 -17.63 -0.78 3.75
N PHE A 85 -17.36 -0.90 5.04
CA PHE A 85 -16.09 -0.65 5.69
C PHE A 85 -15.59 -1.95 6.31
N PHE A 86 -14.30 -2.24 6.16
CA PHE A 86 -13.63 -3.41 6.73
C PHE A 86 -12.52 -3.00 7.68
N PHE A 87 -12.36 -3.75 8.76
CA PHE A 87 -11.33 -3.51 9.77
C PHE A 87 -10.89 -4.83 10.42
N ALA A 88 -9.64 -4.87 10.88
CA ALA A 88 -9.09 -6.07 11.52
C ALA A 88 -9.55 -6.19 12.96
N THR A 89 -9.97 -7.39 13.35
CA THR A 89 -10.31 -7.72 14.75
C THR A 89 -9.04 -7.86 15.59
N PRO A 90 -9.14 -7.90 16.93
CA PRO A 90 -7.99 -8.25 17.77
C PRO A 90 -7.37 -9.61 17.41
N LYS A 91 -8.20 -10.58 17.01
CA LYS A 91 -7.74 -11.89 16.55
C LYS A 91 -6.95 -11.79 15.24
N GLY A 92 -7.45 -11.07 14.25
CA GLY A 92 -6.73 -10.83 12.99
C GLY A 92 -5.39 -10.15 13.21
N ARG A 93 -5.33 -9.15 14.10
CA ARG A 93 -4.07 -8.48 14.46
C ARG A 93 -3.08 -9.45 15.13
N ARG A 94 -3.55 -10.33 16.02
CA ARG A 94 -2.71 -11.36 16.64
C ARG A 94 -2.21 -12.40 15.65
N LEU A 95 -3.00 -12.75 14.63
CA LEU A 95 -2.55 -13.66 13.57
C LEU A 95 -1.39 -13.10 12.75
N LEU A 96 -1.27 -11.77 12.66
CA LEU A 96 -0.10 -11.11 12.06
C LEU A 96 1.11 -11.08 13.02
N GLN A 97 0.87 -11.16 14.34
CA GLN A 97 1.93 -11.18 15.36
C GLN A 97 2.43 -12.61 15.67
N GLY A 98 1.62 -13.64 15.42
CA GLY A 98 1.93 -15.04 15.72
C GLY A 98 3.02 -15.68 14.85
N ASP A 99 3.52 -14.97 13.83
CA ASP A 99 4.67 -15.38 13.00
C ASP A 99 5.99 -14.70 13.45
N THR A 100 6.06 -14.13 14.67
CA THR A 100 7.28 -13.46 15.18
C THR A 100 7.57 -13.82 16.65
N PRO A 101 8.73 -14.43 16.97
CA PRO A 101 9.16 -14.59 18.36
C PRO A 101 9.57 -13.24 18.95
N GLU A 102 9.04 -12.98 20.14
CA GLU A 102 9.44 -12.05 21.20
C GLU A 102 9.64 -10.55 20.87
N GLN A 103 8.78 -9.74 21.51
CA GLN A 103 8.82 -8.29 21.58
C GLN A 103 9.98 -7.79 22.44
N GLY A 104 10.83 -6.97 21.84
CA GLY A 104 11.83 -6.16 22.55
C GLY A 104 12.88 -5.53 21.63
N SER A 105 12.49 -5.04 20.44
CA SER A 105 13.39 -4.34 19.48
C SER A 105 12.71 -3.90 18.17
N HIS A 106 11.54 -4.46 17.84
CA HIS A 106 10.91 -4.35 16.51
C HIS A 106 10.33 -2.97 16.16
N GLU A 107 9.89 -2.18 17.16
CA GLU A 107 9.26 -0.88 16.90
C GLU A 107 10.30 0.17 16.44
N ASP A 108 11.50 0.17 17.06
CA ASP A 108 12.62 1.03 16.66
C ASP A 108 13.19 0.63 15.29
N VAL A 109 13.33 -0.67 15.02
CA VAL A 109 13.82 -1.16 13.73
C VAL A 109 12.84 -0.82 12.62
N SER A 110 11.53 -1.05 12.81
CA SER A 110 10.53 -0.71 11.78
C SER A 110 10.46 0.80 11.50
N THR A 111 10.57 1.63 12.54
CA THR A 111 10.60 3.10 12.40
C THR A 111 11.84 3.57 11.65
N GLN A 112 13.01 3.01 11.97
CA GLN A 112 14.26 3.35 11.29
C GLN A 112 14.24 2.94 9.81
N ARG A 113 13.72 1.75 9.49
CA ARG A 113 13.60 1.25 8.12
C ARG A 113 12.62 2.11 7.30
N LEU A 114 11.50 2.52 7.90
CA LEU A 114 10.57 3.45 7.24
C LEU A 114 11.19 4.83 6.97
N GLU A 115 11.95 5.36 7.93
CA GLU A 115 12.65 6.62 7.73
C GLU A 115 13.72 6.53 6.64
N ASN A 116 14.38 5.37 6.53
CA ASN A 116 15.29 5.10 5.42
C ASN A 116 14.55 5.07 4.07
N VAL A 117 13.40 4.38 3.98
CA VAL A 117 12.56 4.40 2.75
C VAL A 117 12.19 5.84 2.39
N ARG A 118 11.74 6.66 3.36
CA ARG A 118 11.42 8.07 3.12
C ARG A 118 12.59 8.85 2.51
N LYS A 119 13.79 8.69 3.06
CA LYS A 119 15.01 9.37 2.57
C LYS A 119 15.39 8.89 1.17
N ILE A 120 15.30 7.58 0.92
CA ILE A 120 15.65 6.97 -0.37
C ILE A 120 14.65 7.38 -1.45
N THR A 121 13.33 7.36 -1.16
CA THR A 121 12.29 7.86 -2.07
C THR A 121 12.50 9.35 -2.38
N HIS A 122 12.91 10.15 -1.38
CA HIS A 122 13.26 11.54 -1.60
C HIS A 122 14.47 11.72 -2.51
N HIS A 123 15.47 10.85 -2.42
CA HIS A 123 16.61 10.85 -3.32
C HIS A 123 16.21 10.52 -4.77
N LEU A 124 15.13 9.77 -4.99
CA LEU A 124 14.53 9.54 -6.30
C LEU A 124 13.67 10.71 -6.81
N GLY A 125 13.54 11.79 -6.03
CA GLY A 125 12.77 12.97 -6.41
C GLY A 125 11.31 12.98 -5.96
N TYR A 126 10.86 11.97 -5.19
CA TYR A 126 9.49 11.86 -4.73
C TYR A 126 9.35 12.03 -3.21
N TYR A 127 8.18 12.48 -2.77
CA TYR A 127 7.85 12.55 -1.35
C TYR A 127 7.02 11.35 -0.93
N LEU A 128 7.39 10.73 0.18
CA LEU A 128 6.62 9.63 0.74
C LEU A 128 5.32 10.17 1.36
N THR A 129 4.20 9.93 0.68
CA THR A 129 2.86 10.27 1.18
C THR A 129 2.43 9.29 2.29
N ARG A 130 1.32 9.58 2.98
CA ARG A 130 0.75 8.67 3.99
C ARG A 130 0.42 7.28 3.42
N TYR A 131 -0.01 7.21 2.15
CA TYR A 131 -0.23 5.94 1.46
C TYR A 131 1.10 5.22 1.15
N GLY A 132 2.13 5.97 0.75
CA GLY A 132 3.48 5.44 0.58
C GLY A 132 4.05 4.82 1.85
N TYR A 133 3.77 5.40 3.02
CA TYR A 133 4.14 4.80 4.32
C TYR A 133 3.47 3.45 4.58
N ALA A 134 2.16 3.35 4.33
CA ALA A 134 1.44 2.09 4.52
C ALA A 134 1.94 1.00 3.57
N PHE A 135 2.17 1.34 2.30
CA PHE A 135 2.79 0.44 1.33
C PHE A 135 4.19 0.01 1.79
N SER A 136 4.99 0.95 2.31
CA SER A 136 6.34 0.66 2.79
C SER A 136 6.35 -0.35 3.93
N LEU A 137 5.44 -0.22 4.91
CA LEU A 137 5.28 -1.20 5.98
C LEU A 137 4.98 -2.60 5.44
N VAL A 138 4.07 -2.70 4.46
CA VAL A 138 3.70 -3.98 3.84
C VAL A 138 4.85 -4.56 3.04
N SER A 139 5.55 -3.74 2.24
CA SER A 139 6.66 -4.20 1.40
C SER A 139 7.83 -4.68 2.25
N LEU A 140 8.23 -3.89 3.25
CA LEU A 140 9.27 -4.26 4.22
C LEU A 140 8.88 -5.52 5.02
N GLY A 141 7.62 -5.65 5.41
CA GLY A 141 7.09 -6.84 6.09
C GLY A 141 7.00 -8.08 5.20
N SER A 142 7.00 -7.90 3.87
CA SER A 142 7.02 -8.98 2.88
C SER A 142 8.43 -9.43 2.50
N GLY A 143 9.46 -8.88 3.14
CA GLY A 143 10.85 -9.25 2.92
C GLY A 143 11.59 -8.39 1.89
N TYR A 144 10.99 -7.32 1.38
CA TYR A 144 11.71 -6.33 0.58
C TYR A 144 12.60 -5.46 1.48
N ASP A 145 13.73 -5.01 0.92
CA ASP A 145 14.58 -4.00 1.54
C ASP A 145 14.07 -2.58 1.24
N GLU A 146 14.73 -1.59 1.83
CA GLU A 146 14.35 -0.18 1.74
C GLU A 146 14.54 0.38 0.33
N PHE A 147 15.55 -0.11 -0.41
CA PHE A 147 15.86 0.35 -1.77
C PHE A 147 14.82 -0.17 -2.76
N ALA A 148 14.47 -1.46 -2.67
CA ALA A 148 13.42 -2.09 -3.45
C ALA A 148 12.04 -1.50 -3.15
N THR A 149 11.76 -1.22 -1.87
CA THR A 149 10.52 -0.56 -1.48
C THR A 149 10.44 0.85 -2.09
N ALA A 150 11.53 1.62 -2.02
CA ALA A 150 11.57 2.97 -2.56
C ALA A 150 11.50 3.01 -4.10
N SER A 151 12.14 2.07 -4.81
CA SER A 151 12.08 1.98 -6.27
C SER A 151 10.67 1.69 -6.77
N GLN A 152 9.93 0.80 -6.11
CA GLN A 152 8.54 0.51 -6.43
C GLN A 152 7.62 1.72 -6.21
N ILE A 153 7.83 2.46 -5.12
CA ILE A 153 7.07 3.69 -4.84
C ILE A 153 7.36 4.74 -5.92
N ALA A 154 8.62 4.93 -6.30
CA ALA A 154 9.00 5.86 -7.34
C ALA A 154 8.39 5.48 -8.71
N LEU A 155 8.40 4.20 -9.07
CA LEU A 155 7.80 3.70 -10.30
C LEU A 155 6.29 3.98 -10.35
N VAL A 156 5.56 3.65 -9.28
CA VAL A 156 4.10 3.87 -9.22
C VAL A 156 3.77 5.36 -9.26
N THR A 157 4.59 6.19 -8.61
CA THR A 157 4.40 7.65 -8.62
C THR A 157 4.66 8.22 -10.02
N LEU A 158 5.76 7.83 -10.67
CA LEU A 158 6.07 8.20 -12.05
C LEU A 158 4.93 7.84 -13.01
N ALA A 159 4.39 6.62 -12.90
CA ALA A 159 3.28 6.17 -13.72
C ALA A 159 2.00 7.00 -13.49
N THR A 160 1.78 7.43 -12.26
CA THR A 160 0.65 8.29 -11.91
C THR A 160 0.82 9.69 -12.50
N ASP A 161 2.01 10.28 -12.37
CA ASP A 161 2.32 11.61 -12.87
C ASP A 161 2.22 11.70 -14.40
N ILE A 162 2.71 10.68 -15.11
CA ILE A 162 2.59 10.59 -16.58
C ILE A 162 1.13 10.45 -17.00
N ARG A 163 0.35 9.61 -16.30
CA ARG A 163 -1.09 9.46 -16.57
C ARG A 163 -1.83 10.78 -16.34
N GLU A 164 -1.48 11.54 -15.31
CA GLU A 164 -2.09 12.84 -15.00
C GLU A 164 -1.67 13.95 -15.98
N ALA A 165 -0.45 13.88 -16.54
CA ALA A 165 -0.03 14.79 -17.60
C ALA A 165 -0.85 14.62 -18.89
N GLY A 166 -1.40 13.42 -19.14
CA GLY A 166 -2.32 13.17 -20.24
C GLY A 166 -1.68 13.42 -21.60
N HIS A 167 -2.09 14.50 -22.28
CA HIS A 167 -1.57 14.88 -23.61
C HIS A 167 -0.69 16.14 -23.57
N ASP A 168 -0.30 16.61 -22.38
CA ASP A 168 0.60 17.75 -22.22
C ASP A 168 2.03 17.36 -22.60
N ILE A 169 2.38 17.57 -23.87
CA ILE A 169 3.68 17.21 -24.45
C ILE A 169 4.83 17.84 -23.67
N THR A 170 4.67 19.05 -23.13
CA THR A 170 5.72 19.72 -22.35
C THR A 170 6.01 18.98 -21.05
N LYS A 171 4.98 18.52 -20.34
CA LYS A 171 5.14 17.69 -19.14
C LYS A 171 5.71 16.31 -19.47
N LEU A 172 5.21 15.66 -20.53
CA LEU A 172 5.68 14.34 -20.96
C LEU A 172 7.17 14.35 -21.30
N MET A 173 7.63 15.38 -22.03
CA MET A 173 9.05 15.55 -22.36
C MET A 173 9.94 15.82 -21.13
N ALA A 174 9.38 16.36 -20.05
CA ALA A 174 10.10 16.59 -18.80
C ALA A 174 10.30 15.31 -17.97
N PHE A 175 9.44 14.30 -18.12
CA PHE A 175 9.57 13.03 -17.39
C PHE A 175 10.70 12.16 -17.91
N MET A 176 11.08 12.26 -19.19
CA MET A 176 12.17 11.47 -19.76
C MET A 176 13.52 11.67 -19.05
N PRO A 177 14.07 12.90 -18.93
CA PRO A 177 15.34 13.10 -18.22
C PRO A 177 15.24 12.74 -16.73
N HIS A 178 14.09 12.95 -16.08
CA HIS A 178 13.88 12.53 -14.70
C HIS A 178 13.91 11.00 -14.54
N THR A 179 13.26 10.29 -15.45
CA THR A 179 13.24 8.82 -15.50
C THR A 179 14.63 8.25 -15.67
N MET A 180 15.42 8.81 -16.60
CA MET A 180 16.80 8.36 -16.80
C MET A 180 17.66 8.60 -15.56
N ALA A 181 17.50 9.75 -14.88
CA ALA A 181 18.19 10.02 -13.63
C ALA A 181 17.84 9.01 -12.53
N MET A 182 16.57 8.62 -12.41
CA MET A 182 16.16 7.55 -11.48
C MET A 182 16.81 6.22 -11.86
N VAL A 183 16.78 5.82 -13.12
CA VAL A 183 17.39 4.57 -13.60
C VAL A 183 18.90 4.53 -13.27
N ASP A 184 19.60 5.65 -13.44
CA ASP A 184 21.03 5.76 -13.09
C ASP A 184 21.26 5.61 -11.58
N ILE A 185 20.41 6.19 -10.74
CA ILE A 185 20.45 6.01 -9.27
C ILE A 185 20.21 4.54 -8.91
N LEU A 186 19.18 3.91 -9.49
CA LEU A 186 18.87 2.50 -9.28
C LEU A 186 20.03 1.59 -9.70
N LYS A 187 20.71 1.93 -10.81
CA LYS A 187 21.88 1.21 -11.30
C LYS A 187 23.05 1.31 -10.32
N ASP A 188 23.34 2.50 -9.80
CA ASP A 188 24.38 2.69 -8.77
C ASP A 188 24.08 1.86 -7.51
N TRP A 189 22.82 1.78 -7.08
CA TRP A 189 22.44 0.94 -5.94
C TRP A 189 22.64 -0.55 -6.22
N LYS A 190 22.31 -1.00 -7.42
CA LYS A 190 22.54 -2.39 -7.84
C LYS A 190 24.04 -2.71 -7.94
N ASP A 191 24.84 -1.82 -8.50
CA ASP A 191 26.29 -1.99 -8.62
C ASP A 191 26.99 -2.04 -7.24
N ARG A 192 26.42 -1.37 -6.23
CA ARG A 192 26.87 -1.42 -4.83
C ARG A 192 26.28 -2.58 -4.02
N GLY A 193 25.44 -3.43 -4.62
CA GLY A 193 24.79 -4.55 -3.94
C GLY A 193 23.69 -4.14 -2.95
N MET A 194 23.21 -2.90 -3.02
CA MET A 194 22.11 -2.39 -2.18
C MET A 194 20.73 -2.68 -2.78
N LEU A 195 20.65 -2.85 -4.11
CA LEU A 195 19.43 -3.25 -4.82
C LEU A 195 19.69 -4.57 -5.54
N ARG A 196 18.78 -5.55 -5.38
CA ARG A 196 18.90 -6.82 -6.08
C ARG A 196 18.78 -6.65 -7.60
N GLU A 197 19.56 -7.42 -8.35
CA GLU A 197 19.57 -7.37 -9.82
C GLU A 197 18.19 -7.56 -10.44
N ASP A 198 17.41 -8.53 -9.95
CA ASP A 198 16.10 -8.83 -10.50
C ASP A 198 15.09 -7.70 -10.28
N ILE A 199 15.17 -7.04 -9.13
CA ILE A 199 14.35 -5.86 -8.81
C ILE A 199 14.78 -4.68 -9.68
N PHE A 200 16.09 -4.45 -9.82
CA PHE A 200 16.63 -3.41 -10.70
C PHE A 200 16.13 -3.60 -12.15
N GLN A 201 16.30 -4.79 -12.72
CA GLN A 201 15.91 -5.08 -14.11
C GLN A 201 14.40 -4.89 -14.32
N ASN A 202 13.59 -5.29 -13.35
CA ASN A 202 12.14 -5.10 -13.40
C ASN A 202 11.76 -3.61 -13.34
N ASP A 203 12.22 -2.92 -12.30
CA ASP A 203 11.77 -1.56 -11.99
C ASP A 203 12.34 -0.54 -12.99
N ALA A 204 13.62 -0.64 -13.36
CA ALA A 204 14.24 0.25 -14.34
C ALA A 204 13.59 0.10 -15.72
N ARG A 205 13.30 -1.14 -16.15
CA ARG A 205 12.60 -1.39 -17.41
C ARG A 205 11.19 -0.84 -17.37
N ALA A 206 10.46 -1.05 -16.28
CA ALA A 206 9.11 -0.52 -16.13
C ALA A 206 9.10 1.02 -16.15
N MET A 207 10.06 1.67 -15.47
CA MET A 207 10.20 3.13 -15.47
C MET A 207 10.39 3.68 -16.89
N VAL A 208 11.31 3.10 -17.67
CA VAL A 208 11.53 3.51 -19.06
C VAL A 208 10.30 3.27 -19.92
N MET A 209 9.67 2.09 -19.81
CA MET A 209 8.48 1.77 -20.57
C MET A 209 7.37 2.80 -20.33
N VAL A 210 7.10 3.12 -19.07
CA VAL A 210 6.07 4.08 -18.65
C VAL A 210 6.38 5.48 -19.18
N ALA A 211 7.64 5.92 -19.16
CA ALA A 211 8.05 7.24 -19.66
C ALA A 211 8.00 7.39 -21.19
N THR A 212 7.94 6.28 -21.93
CA THR A 212 7.91 6.26 -23.40
C THR A 212 6.51 6.07 -24.01
N VAL A 213 5.46 5.96 -23.19
CA VAL A 213 4.06 5.77 -23.63
C VAL A 213 3.45 7.07 -24.14
#